data_AF-A0A6A4GEY2-F1
#
_entry.id   AF-A0A6A4GEY2-F1
#
_cell.length_a   1.000
_cell.length_b   1.000
_cell.length_c   1.000
_cell.angle_alpha   90.00
_cell.angle_beta   90.00
_cell.angle_gamma   90.00
#
_symmetry.space_group_name_H-M   'P 1'
#
loop_
_entity.id
_entity.type
_entity.pdbx_description
1 polymer ?
#
loop_
_entity_poly.entity_id
_entity_poly.type
_entity_poly.pdbx_seq_one_letter_code
_entity_poly.pdbx_strand_id
1 'polypeptide(L)'
;DVHINIFLQSWKTYLKGQSQITELKQLTSTAKKYGLRIKGIAFSRNILWTMPIWYHKEANQKIRTMNHTTASICLRSKHGIRTVGDAESMANLAQSNDHSPVALCECDECEFIQETYACENPRDCARQAVKLLDTLPPKWDPRCELPEDYQGPPGVNSNRAENIIPFDNWITVGGTLGNIFQIFTDKTSPTTNTLSNLKPIATTGQLKVTIDGACKNEGEEDAKARAAVFISNGHPDNRVAKLPKYLD
;
A
#
# COMPACT_ATOMS: atom_id res chain seq x y z
N ASP A 1 11.67 -10.71 -17.81
CA ASP A 1 12.29 -10.27 -16.53
C ASP A 1 11.18 -9.85 -15.56
N VAL A 2 11.34 -10.07 -14.26
CA VAL A 2 10.40 -9.69 -13.18
C VAL A 2 10.96 -8.62 -12.23
N HIS A 3 12.19 -8.19 -12.46
CA HIS A 3 12.77 -7.04 -11.79
C HIS A 3 12.30 -5.76 -12.48
N ILE A 4 11.47 -4.97 -11.79
CA ILE A 4 10.79 -3.80 -12.35
C ILE A 4 11.30 -2.52 -11.69
N ASN A 5 11.25 -2.44 -10.37
CA ASN A 5 11.57 -1.20 -9.64
C ASN A 5 12.20 -1.50 -8.28
N ILE A 6 13.40 -0.96 -8.05
CA ILE A 6 14.21 -1.18 -6.84
C ILE A 6 13.60 -0.60 -5.56
N PHE A 7 12.68 0.35 -5.69
CA PHE A 7 11.98 0.97 -4.56
C PHE A 7 10.71 0.20 -4.19
N LEU A 8 10.07 -0.47 -5.16
CA LEU A 8 8.86 -1.28 -4.97
C LEU A 8 9.14 -2.76 -4.69
N GLN A 9 10.39 -3.20 -4.84
CA GLN A 9 10.78 -4.59 -4.67
C GLN A 9 11.95 -4.76 -3.70
N SER A 10 12.11 -5.98 -3.18
CA SER A 10 13.06 -6.33 -2.13
C SER A 10 14.39 -6.91 -2.63
N TRP A 11 14.55 -7.12 -3.93
CA TRP A 11 15.82 -7.57 -4.53
C TRP A 11 16.87 -6.46 -4.51
N LYS A 12 18.15 -6.83 -4.58
CA LYS A 12 19.28 -5.88 -4.49
C LYS A 12 19.97 -5.74 -5.85
N THR A 13 20.05 -4.53 -6.38
CA THR A 13 20.93 -4.19 -7.52
C THR A 13 22.36 -3.98 -7.06
N TYR A 14 23.33 -4.40 -7.88
CA TYR A 14 24.72 -3.97 -7.73
C TYR A 14 24.87 -2.50 -8.18
N LEU A 15 25.34 -1.63 -7.29
CA LEU A 15 25.51 -0.19 -7.53
C LEU A 15 26.99 0.24 -7.69
N LYS A 16 27.90 -0.72 -7.85
CA LYS A 16 29.37 -0.49 -7.83
C LYS A 16 30.07 -0.95 -9.11
N GLY A 17 29.36 -1.11 -10.22
CA GLY A 17 29.94 -1.49 -11.51
C GLY A 17 30.38 -0.27 -12.34
N GLN A 18 31.47 -0.41 -13.10
CA GLN A 18 31.96 0.59 -14.07
C GLN A 18 30.97 0.88 -15.21
N SER A 19 29.96 0.03 -15.43
CA SER A 19 28.95 0.15 -16.47
C SER A 19 27.63 0.80 -16.02
N GLN A 20 27.54 1.33 -14.80
CA GLN A 20 26.30 1.95 -14.33
C GLN A 20 26.15 3.37 -14.88
N ILE A 21 25.00 3.64 -15.51
CA ILE A 21 24.59 4.98 -15.95
C ILE A 21 24.64 5.96 -14.77
N THR A 22 25.38 7.05 -14.93
CA THR A 22 25.70 8.02 -13.87
C THR A 22 24.44 8.63 -13.26
N GLU A 23 23.47 8.95 -14.09
CA GLU A 23 22.18 9.55 -13.73
C GLU A 23 21.39 8.63 -12.80
N LEU A 24 21.32 7.32 -13.11
CA LEU A 24 20.64 6.33 -12.27
C LEU A 24 21.32 6.16 -10.91
N LYS A 25 22.65 6.24 -10.89
CA LYS A 25 23.43 6.20 -9.64
C LYS A 25 23.12 7.42 -8.79
N GLN A 26 23.09 8.62 -9.38
CA GLN A 26 22.74 9.86 -8.69
C GLN A 26 21.31 9.81 -8.15
N LEU A 27 20.32 9.45 -8.96
CA LEU A 27 18.92 9.31 -8.54
C LEU A 27 18.77 8.33 -7.37
N THR A 28 19.39 7.16 -7.46
CA THR A 28 19.34 6.15 -6.40
C THR A 28 20.03 6.62 -5.12
N SER A 29 21.12 7.38 -5.25
CA SER A 29 21.87 7.92 -4.12
C SER A 29 21.10 9.05 -3.42
N THR A 30 20.49 9.95 -4.20
CA THR A 30 19.61 11.02 -3.71
C THR A 30 18.39 10.46 -2.99
N ALA A 31 17.72 9.46 -3.59
CA ALA A 31 16.61 8.76 -2.93
C ALA A 31 17.01 8.18 -1.57
N LYS A 32 18.19 7.55 -1.48
CA LYS A 32 18.70 6.99 -0.21
C LYS A 32 19.10 8.06 0.80
N LYS A 33 19.67 9.17 0.34
CA LYS A 33 20.08 10.32 1.16
C LYS A 33 18.87 10.93 1.85
N TYR A 34 17.79 11.15 1.11
CA TYR A 34 16.55 11.75 1.62
C TYR A 34 15.55 10.72 2.16
N GLY A 35 15.95 9.46 2.33
CA GLY A 35 15.10 8.45 2.95
C GLY A 35 13.81 8.18 2.16
N LEU A 36 13.86 8.19 0.83
CA LEU A 36 12.72 7.81 0.00
C LEU A 36 12.22 6.42 0.40
N ARG A 37 10.96 6.33 0.82
CA ARG A 37 10.29 5.08 1.13
C ARG A 37 8.82 5.13 0.75
N ILE A 38 8.21 3.96 0.66
CA ILE A 38 6.77 3.86 0.55
C ILE A 38 6.16 4.14 1.93
N LYS A 39 5.30 5.14 2.05
CA LYS A 39 4.66 5.53 3.31
C LYS A 39 3.27 6.11 3.07
N GLY A 40 2.33 5.68 3.90
CA GLY A 40 0.92 6.06 3.86
C GLY A 40 0.17 5.28 4.94
N ILE A 41 -1.01 5.75 5.36
CA ILE A 41 -1.84 5.02 6.33
C ILE A 41 -2.55 3.87 5.62
N ALA A 42 -3.20 4.16 4.49
CA ALA A 42 -3.79 3.19 3.58
C ALA A 42 -3.58 3.62 2.12
N PHE A 43 -3.72 2.68 1.21
CA PHE A 43 -3.59 2.88 -0.23
C PHE A 43 -4.84 2.35 -0.92
N SER A 44 -5.25 3.02 -1.98
CA SER A 44 -6.37 2.54 -2.80
C SER A 44 -6.06 1.18 -3.42
N ARG A 45 -7.08 0.36 -3.66
CA ARG A 45 -6.96 -0.95 -4.29
C ARG A 45 -6.33 -0.86 -5.68
N ASN A 46 -6.61 0.21 -6.42
CA ASN A 46 -5.94 0.49 -7.69
C ASN A 46 -4.42 0.57 -7.54
N ILE A 47 -3.92 1.27 -6.51
CA ILE A 47 -2.48 1.32 -6.21
C ILE A 47 -1.98 -0.08 -5.84
N LEU A 48 -2.68 -0.79 -4.96
CA LEU A 48 -2.28 -2.15 -4.55
C LEU A 48 -2.15 -3.08 -5.75
N TRP A 49 -3.11 -3.07 -6.68
CA TRP A 49 -3.08 -3.89 -7.89
C TRP A 49 -1.88 -3.60 -8.77
N THR A 50 -1.47 -2.35 -8.91
CA THR A 50 -0.31 -1.97 -9.74
C THR A 50 1.05 -2.34 -9.11
N MET A 51 1.09 -2.72 -7.83
CA MET A 51 2.33 -3.11 -7.18
C MET A 51 2.93 -4.38 -7.80
N PRO A 52 4.26 -4.51 -7.90
CA PRO A 52 4.89 -5.75 -8.35
C PRO A 52 4.67 -6.88 -7.35
N ILE A 53 4.11 -8.02 -7.78
CA ILE A 53 3.92 -9.17 -6.89
C ILE A 53 5.25 -9.88 -6.60
N TRP A 54 6.08 -10.07 -7.63
CA TRP A 54 7.37 -10.72 -7.47
C TRP A 54 8.31 -9.84 -6.67
N TYR A 55 8.94 -10.41 -5.64
CA TYR A 55 9.81 -9.67 -4.73
C TYR A 55 9.13 -8.43 -4.10
N HIS A 56 7.80 -8.42 -3.93
CA HIS A 56 7.07 -7.29 -3.35
C HIS A 56 7.75 -6.75 -2.09
N LYS A 57 7.87 -5.41 -1.96
CA LYS A 57 8.70 -4.77 -0.94
C LYS A 57 8.32 -5.18 0.49
N GLU A 58 7.02 -5.19 0.75
CA GLU A 58 6.42 -5.39 2.08
C GLU A 58 5.93 -6.83 2.30
N ALA A 59 6.15 -7.73 1.34
CA ALA A 59 5.79 -9.13 1.49
C ALA A 59 6.72 -9.85 2.46
N ASN A 60 6.21 -10.96 3.02
CA ASN A 60 7.03 -11.89 3.79
C ASN A 60 8.25 -12.35 2.98
N GLN A 61 9.42 -12.45 3.62
CA GLN A 61 10.68 -12.83 2.97
C GLN A 61 10.61 -14.17 2.22
N LYS A 62 9.70 -15.08 2.62
CA LYS A 62 9.40 -16.35 1.93
C LYS A 62 9.05 -16.15 0.44
N ILE A 63 8.51 -15.00 0.04
CA ILE A 63 8.20 -14.73 -1.38
C ILE A 63 9.41 -14.91 -2.30
N ARG A 64 10.63 -14.74 -1.78
CA ARG A 64 11.88 -14.90 -2.54
C ARG A 64 12.14 -16.35 -2.96
N THR A 65 11.74 -17.31 -2.15
CA THR A 65 11.97 -18.74 -2.45
C THR A 65 10.95 -19.29 -3.44
N MET A 66 9.86 -18.57 -3.65
CA MET A 66 8.73 -19.02 -4.48
C MET A 66 8.95 -18.81 -5.98
N ASN A 67 10.03 -18.14 -6.39
CA ASN A 67 10.26 -17.76 -7.78
C ASN A 67 10.60 -18.92 -8.73
N HIS A 68 11.03 -20.08 -8.21
CA HIS A 68 11.66 -21.13 -9.03
C HIS A 68 10.80 -22.39 -9.25
N THR A 69 9.57 -22.43 -8.72
CA THR A 69 8.67 -23.56 -8.97
C THR A 69 8.22 -23.59 -10.43
N THR A 70 7.86 -24.77 -10.95
CA THR A 70 7.33 -24.91 -12.31
C THR A 70 6.13 -23.98 -12.56
N ALA A 71 5.21 -23.92 -11.59
CA ALA A 71 4.08 -22.99 -11.62
C ALA A 71 4.54 -21.52 -11.66
N SER A 72 5.50 -21.10 -10.83
CA SER A 72 6.02 -19.72 -10.87
C SER A 72 6.78 -19.38 -12.15
N ILE A 73 7.44 -20.36 -12.78
CA ILE A 73 8.03 -20.17 -14.10
C ILE A 73 6.91 -19.95 -15.12
N CYS A 74 5.90 -20.81 -15.14
CA CYS A 74 4.72 -20.68 -16.00
C CYS A 74 4.01 -19.33 -15.84
N LEU A 75 3.71 -18.93 -14.59
CA LEU A 75 3.10 -17.64 -14.27
C LEU A 75 3.90 -16.46 -14.86
N ARG A 76 5.23 -16.54 -14.87
CA ARG A 76 6.08 -15.45 -15.37
C ARG A 76 6.27 -15.44 -16.87
N SER A 77 6.39 -16.62 -17.49
CA SER A 77 6.76 -16.76 -18.90
C SER A 77 5.56 -16.92 -19.83
N LYS A 78 4.54 -17.69 -19.42
CA LYS A 78 3.33 -17.96 -20.20
C LYS A 78 2.22 -16.97 -19.87
N HIS A 79 1.86 -16.85 -18.59
CA HIS A 79 0.76 -15.97 -18.16
C HIS A 79 1.15 -14.49 -18.05
N GLY A 80 2.44 -14.17 -18.06
CA GLY A 80 2.89 -12.78 -17.98
C GLY A 80 2.61 -12.07 -16.66
N ILE A 81 2.36 -12.79 -15.56
CA ILE A 81 2.05 -12.20 -14.25
C ILE A 81 3.21 -11.33 -13.77
N ARG A 82 2.92 -10.06 -13.46
CA ARG A 82 3.87 -9.07 -12.95
C ARG A 82 3.36 -8.32 -11.73
N THR A 83 2.06 -8.07 -11.66
CA THR A 83 1.44 -7.22 -10.66
C THR A 83 0.63 -8.02 -9.64
N VAL A 84 0.26 -7.37 -8.53
CA VAL A 84 -0.65 -7.97 -7.54
C VAL A 84 -2.03 -8.21 -8.17
N GLY A 85 -2.52 -7.30 -9.02
CA GLY A 85 -3.79 -7.48 -9.73
C GLY A 85 -3.79 -8.67 -10.69
N ASP A 86 -2.67 -8.90 -11.38
CA ASP A 86 -2.51 -10.09 -12.24
C ASP A 86 -2.60 -11.38 -11.39
N ALA A 87 -1.92 -11.39 -10.24
CA ALA A 87 -1.91 -12.54 -9.34
C ALA A 87 -3.29 -12.78 -8.71
N GLU A 88 -4.02 -11.74 -8.34
CA GLU A 88 -5.39 -11.84 -7.84
C GLU A 88 -6.34 -12.40 -8.91
N SER A 89 -6.25 -11.89 -10.14
CA SER A 89 -7.04 -12.40 -11.27
C SER A 89 -6.78 -13.89 -11.49
N MET A 90 -5.51 -14.31 -11.43
CA MET A 90 -5.12 -15.73 -11.53
C MET A 90 -5.58 -16.56 -10.32
N ALA A 91 -5.59 -15.98 -9.12
CA ALA A 91 -6.03 -16.66 -7.90
C ALA A 91 -7.54 -16.89 -7.85
N ASN A 92 -8.33 -15.98 -8.43
CA ASN A 92 -9.79 -16.07 -8.46
C ASN A 92 -10.30 -17.25 -9.30
N LEU A 93 -9.52 -17.71 -10.28
CA LEU A 93 -9.83 -18.92 -11.05
C LEU A 93 -9.94 -20.18 -10.18
N ALA A 94 -9.14 -20.26 -9.11
CA ALA A 94 -9.23 -21.38 -8.17
C ALA A 94 -10.51 -21.34 -7.30
N GLN A 95 -11.28 -20.25 -7.36
CA GLN A 95 -12.48 -20.01 -6.57
C GLN A 95 -13.76 -20.03 -7.42
N SER A 96 -13.66 -20.23 -8.73
CA SER A 96 -14.83 -20.33 -9.61
C SER A 96 -15.70 -21.54 -9.23
N ASN A 97 -17.01 -21.37 -9.22
CA ASN A 97 -17.96 -22.40 -8.75
C ASN A 97 -17.95 -23.65 -9.64
N ASP A 98 -17.59 -23.50 -10.91
CA ASP A 98 -17.53 -24.59 -11.89
C ASP A 98 -16.17 -25.32 -11.86
N HIS A 99 -15.26 -24.90 -10.98
CA HIS A 99 -13.93 -25.50 -10.86
C HIS A 99 -13.97 -26.80 -10.04
N SER A 100 -13.51 -27.89 -10.65
CA SER A 100 -13.35 -29.18 -9.99
C SER A 100 -11.94 -29.33 -9.38
N PRO A 101 -11.79 -29.91 -8.18
CA PRO A 101 -10.51 -30.09 -7.51
C PRO A 101 -9.66 -31.23 -8.11
N VAL A 102 -9.91 -31.65 -9.35
CA VAL A 102 -9.10 -32.64 -10.07
C VAL A 102 -7.89 -31.96 -10.74
N ALA A 103 -6.93 -32.76 -11.25
CA ALA A 103 -5.75 -32.23 -11.92
C ALA A 103 -6.05 -31.65 -13.32
N LEU A 104 -7.04 -32.22 -14.00
CA LEU A 104 -7.52 -31.83 -15.33
C LEU A 104 -8.96 -31.35 -15.19
N CYS A 105 -9.12 -30.09 -14.78
CA CYS A 105 -10.43 -29.47 -14.74
C CYS A 105 -10.84 -29.05 -16.16
N GLU A 106 -12.04 -29.45 -16.57
CA GLU A 106 -12.62 -29.17 -17.90
C GLU A 106 -13.61 -28.00 -17.84
N CYS A 107 -13.40 -27.04 -16.92
CA CYS A 107 -14.24 -25.84 -16.89
C CYS A 107 -13.75 -24.83 -17.92
N ASP A 108 -14.66 -24.01 -18.44
CA ASP A 108 -14.39 -23.00 -19.48
C ASP A 108 -13.18 -22.12 -19.16
N GLU A 109 -13.02 -21.72 -17.89
CA GLU A 109 -11.86 -20.95 -17.44
C GLU A 109 -10.53 -21.72 -17.56
N CYS A 110 -10.50 -22.99 -17.17
CA CYS A 110 -9.30 -23.82 -17.28
C CYS A 110 -8.97 -24.13 -18.74
N GLU A 111 -9.98 -24.42 -19.57
CA GLU A 111 -9.80 -24.65 -21.00
C GLU A 111 -9.27 -23.40 -21.70
N PHE A 112 -9.91 -22.25 -21.47
CA PHE A 112 -9.46 -20.95 -21.99
C PHE A 112 -7.99 -20.67 -21.65
N ILE A 113 -7.57 -21.00 -20.43
CA ILE A 113 -6.19 -20.79 -19.99
C ILE A 113 -5.21 -21.75 -20.67
N GLN A 114 -5.61 -23.02 -20.82
CA GLN A 114 -4.80 -24.01 -21.53
C GLN A 114 -4.58 -23.57 -22.97
N GLU A 115 -5.63 -23.15 -23.67
CA GLU A 115 -5.58 -22.72 -25.06
C GLU A 115 -4.83 -21.39 -25.24
N THR A 116 -5.17 -20.38 -24.44
CA THR A 116 -4.63 -19.02 -24.61
C THR A 116 -3.17 -18.92 -24.19
N TYR A 117 -2.78 -19.59 -23.11
CA TYR A 117 -1.44 -19.46 -22.53
C TYR A 117 -0.57 -20.70 -22.74
N ALA A 118 -1.05 -21.73 -23.43
CA ALA A 118 -0.41 -23.05 -23.52
C ALA A 118 -0.02 -23.59 -22.13
N CYS A 119 -0.87 -23.36 -21.12
CA CYS A 119 -0.60 -23.75 -19.74
C CYS A 119 -1.00 -25.20 -19.51
N GLU A 120 -0.07 -26.06 -19.09
CA GLU A 120 -0.35 -27.48 -18.86
C GLU A 120 -1.14 -27.74 -17.57
N ASN A 121 -1.03 -26.84 -16.58
CA ASN A 121 -1.66 -27.01 -15.29
C ASN A 121 -2.13 -25.65 -14.73
N PRO A 122 -3.31 -25.16 -15.17
CA PRO A 122 -3.89 -23.90 -14.71
C PRO A 122 -4.09 -23.86 -13.20
N ARG A 123 -4.47 -25.00 -12.60
CA ARG A 123 -4.72 -25.11 -11.17
C ARG A 123 -3.47 -24.86 -10.33
N ASP A 124 -2.34 -25.44 -10.70
CA ASP A 124 -1.08 -25.21 -9.98
C ASP A 124 -0.63 -23.75 -10.11
N CYS A 125 -0.89 -23.12 -11.26
CA CYS A 125 -0.66 -21.70 -11.47
C CYS A 125 -1.56 -20.83 -10.56
N ALA A 126 -2.86 -21.11 -10.51
CA ALA A 126 -3.82 -20.42 -9.64
C ALA A 126 -3.46 -20.58 -8.15
N ARG A 127 -3.16 -21.81 -7.70
CA ARG A 127 -2.69 -22.08 -6.33
C ARG A 127 -1.38 -21.37 -6.02
N GLN A 128 -0.47 -21.29 -6.99
CA GLN A 128 0.78 -20.56 -6.80
C GLN A 128 0.54 -19.06 -6.69
N ALA A 129 -0.42 -18.51 -7.43
CA ALA A 129 -0.83 -17.11 -7.31
C ALA A 129 -1.43 -16.81 -5.93
N VAL A 130 -2.31 -17.68 -5.41
CA VAL A 130 -2.83 -17.60 -4.03
C VAL A 130 -1.68 -17.55 -3.02
N LYS A 131 -0.72 -18.47 -3.12
CA LYS A 131 0.43 -18.49 -2.21
C LYS A 131 1.24 -17.19 -2.26
N LEU A 132 1.37 -16.55 -3.43
CA LEU A 132 2.09 -15.27 -3.55
C LEU A 132 1.33 -14.16 -2.82
N LEU A 133 0.00 -14.08 -3.01
CA LEU A 133 -0.86 -13.12 -2.34
C LEU A 133 -0.85 -13.32 -0.81
N ASP A 134 -0.81 -14.56 -0.34
CA ASP A 134 -0.77 -14.89 1.10
C ASP A 134 0.54 -14.44 1.79
N THR A 135 1.54 -14.00 1.03
CA THR A 135 2.73 -13.35 1.59
C THR A 135 2.54 -11.86 1.86
N LEU A 136 1.47 -11.25 1.34
CA LEU A 136 1.17 -9.84 1.49
C LEU A 136 0.55 -9.60 2.88
N PRO A 137 1.04 -8.61 3.64
CA PRO A 137 0.35 -8.18 4.85
C PRO A 137 -0.97 -7.46 4.52
N PRO A 138 -1.94 -7.37 5.46
CA PRO A 138 -3.30 -6.88 5.18
C PRO A 138 -3.38 -5.51 4.50
N LYS A 139 -2.49 -4.58 4.87
CA LYS A 139 -2.41 -3.25 4.26
C LYS A 139 -2.10 -3.27 2.76
N TRP A 140 -1.48 -4.35 2.30
CA TRP A 140 -0.95 -4.54 0.95
C TRP A 140 -1.68 -5.63 0.17
N ASP A 141 -2.68 -6.28 0.78
CA ASP A 141 -3.48 -7.33 0.16
C ASP A 141 -4.83 -6.75 -0.30
N PRO A 142 -5.10 -6.66 -1.61
CA PRO A 142 -6.36 -6.12 -2.13
C PRO A 142 -7.56 -7.01 -1.78
N ARG A 143 -7.37 -8.25 -1.32
CA ARG A 143 -8.46 -9.14 -0.90
C ARG A 143 -9.02 -8.77 0.48
N CYS A 144 -8.28 -7.98 1.25
CA CYS A 144 -8.72 -7.48 2.56
C CYS A 144 -9.71 -6.32 2.42
N GLU A 145 -10.51 -6.09 3.46
CA GLU A 145 -11.33 -4.87 3.58
C GLU A 145 -10.42 -3.66 3.83
N LEU A 146 -10.51 -2.67 2.95
CA LEU A 146 -9.68 -1.47 2.94
C LEU A 146 -10.50 -0.26 3.42
N PRO A 147 -9.86 0.84 3.86
CA PRO A 147 -10.58 2.02 4.33
C PRO A 147 -11.49 2.64 3.28
N GLU A 148 -11.10 2.61 2.01
CA GLU A 148 -11.98 3.05 0.91
C GLU A 148 -13.29 2.26 0.79
N ASP A 149 -13.40 1.05 1.35
CA ASP A 149 -14.62 0.24 1.29
C ASP A 149 -15.71 0.75 2.27
N TYR A 150 -15.31 1.50 3.32
CA TYR A 150 -16.22 2.00 4.36
C TYR A 150 -16.11 3.50 4.63
N GLN A 151 -15.09 4.19 4.10
CA GLN A 151 -15.02 5.65 4.10
C GLN A 151 -15.92 6.18 3.00
N GLY A 152 -17.00 6.89 3.37
CA GLY A 152 -17.82 7.60 2.39
C GLY A 152 -17.00 8.70 1.70
N PRO A 153 -17.28 9.02 0.43
CA PRO A 153 -16.57 10.08 -0.27
C PRO A 153 -16.71 11.43 0.46
N PRO A 154 -15.67 12.27 0.46
CA PRO A 154 -15.72 13.58 1.11
C PRO A 154 -16.89 14.42 0.54
N GLY A 155 -17.83 14.84 1.39
CA GLY A 155 -18.81 15.88 1.05
C GLY A 155 -20.26 15.48 0.77
N VAL A 156 -20.67 14.21 0.93
CA VAL A 156 -22.08 13.81 0.66
C VAL A 156 -23.07 14.27 1.74
N ASN A 157 -22.62 14.66 2.93
CA ASN A 157 -23.48 15.22 3.99
C ASN A 157 -23.52 16.75 3.96
N SER A 158 -23.96 17.33 2.84
CA SER A 158 -24.07 18.78 2.66
C SER A 158 -25.42 19.32 3.17
N ASN A 159 -25.63 19.35 4.49
CA ASN A 159 -26.46 20.40 5.10
C ASN A 159 -25.60 21.66 5.16
N ARG A 160 -25.59 22.42 4.05
CA ARG A 160 -24.78 23.63 3.86
C ARG A 160 -25.29 24.76 4.76
N ALA A 161 -24.84 24.80 6.01
CA ALA A 161 -24.69 26.07 6.71
C ALA A 161 -23.46 26.78 6.12
N GLU A 162 -23.60 28.04 5.74
CA GLU A 162 -22.74 28.76 4.77
C GLU A 162 -21.24 28.93 5.15
N ASN A 163 -20.75 28.41 6.27
CA ASN A 163 -19.35 28.60 6.69
C ASN A 163 -18.70 27.36 7.36
N ILE A 164 -19.24 26.16 7.15
CA ILE A 164 -18.65 24.93 7.72
C ILE A 164 -17.85 24.20 6.64
N ILE A 165 -16.53 24.18 6.77
CA ILE A 165 -15.67 23.28 6.00
C ILE A 165 -15.72 21.91 6.68
N PRO A 166 -16.28 20.87 6.06
CA PRO A 166 -16.30 19.54 6.65
C PRO A 166 -14.86 19.04 6.78
N PHE A 167 -14.54 18.43 7.92
CA PHE A 167 -13.27 17.74 8.09
C PHE A 167 -13.20 16.56 7.11
N ASP A 168 -12.19 16.57 6.25
CA ASP A 168 -11.91 15.44 5.37
C ASP A 168 -11.20 14.35 6.17
N ASN A 169 -11.93 13.27 6.45
CA ASN A 169 -11.40 12.10 7.16
C ASN A 169 -10.83 11.05 6.20
N TRP A 170 -10.69 11.37 4.91
CA TRP A 170 -10.14 10.47 3.92
C TRP A 170 -8.64 10.26 4.15
N ILE A 171 -8.26 9.02 4.42
CA ILE A 171 -6.87 8.65 4.74
C ILE A 171 -6.22 7.78 3.66
N THR A 172 -7.02 7.35 2.67
CA THR A 172 -6.59 6.46 1.59
C THR A 172 -5.85 7.27 0.53
N VAL A 173 -4.57 6.94 0.32
CA VAL A 173 -3.81 7.53 -0.78
C VAL A 173 -4.32 6.96 -2.10
N GLY A 174 -4.83 7.84 -2.96
CA GLY A 174 -5.25 7.52 -4.33
C GLY A 174 -4.23 7.97 -5.38
N GLY A 175 -4.58 7.77 -6.65
CA GLY A 175 -3.76 8.20 -7.79
C GLY A 175 -2.81 7.12 -8.30
N THR A 176 -1.55 7.48 -8.51
CA THR A 176 -0.53 6.63 -9.14
C THR A 176 0.41 6.01 -8.10
N LEU A 177 1.23 5.03 -8.51
CA LEU A 177 2.33 4.51 -7.69
C LEU A 177 3.31 5.60 -7.22
N GLY A 178 3.41 6.73 -7.93
CA GLY A 178 4.24 7.86 -7.47
C GLY A 178 3.77 8.45 -6.15
N ASN A 179 2.46 8.43 -5.89
CA ASN A 179 1.84 9.07 -4.73
C ASN A 179 2.11 8.34 -3.41
N ILE A 180 2.60 7.09 -3.44
CA ILE A 180 2.91 6.32 -2.23
C ILE A 180 4.29 6.65 -1.65
N PHE A 181 5.14 7.33 -2.42
CA PHE A 181 6.50 7.64 -2.01
C PHE A 181 6.56 8.91 -1.17
N GLN A 182 7.26 8.83 -0.04
CA GLN A 182 7.62 9.98 0.78
C GLN A 182 9.13 10.08 0.89
N ILE A 183 9.63 11.30 0.81
CA ILE A 183 11.01 11.70 1.14
C ILE A 183 11.01 12.39 2.51
N PHE A 184 12.20 12.68 3.04
CA PHE A 184 12.35 13.24 4.39
C PHE A 184 11.66 12.32 5.39
N THR A 185 12.13 11.07 5.40
CA THR A 185 11.57 10.08 6.29
C THR A 185 12.63 9.49 7.19
N ASP A 186 12.30 9.41 8.47
CA ASP A 186 13.14 8.77 9.45
C ASP A 186 13.17 7.24 9.25
N LYS A 187 14.37 6.72 9.02
CA LYS A 187 14.65 5.30 8.82
C LYS A 187 14.46 4.48 10.09
N THR A 188 14.50 5.11 11.26
CA THR A 188 14.33 4.43 12.55
C THR A 188 12.86 4.22 12.91
N SER A 189 11.97 5.08 12.40
CA SER A 189 10.52 4.90 12.52
C SER A 189 10.02 3.74 11.65
N PRO A 190 9.37 2.71 12.22
CA PRO A 190 8.87 1.56 11.47
C PRO A 190 7.75 1.96 10.51
N THR A 191 7.71 1.35 9.33
CA THR A 191 6.55 1.38 8.44
C THR A 191 5.52 0.39 8.96
N THR A 192 4.31 0.87 9.24
CA THR A 192 3.23 0.02 9.74
C THR A 192 2.60 -0.76 8.60
N ASN A 193 2.68 -2.08 8.66
CA ASN A 193 2.01 -3.01 7.74
C ASN A 193 0.64 -3.50 8.25
N THR A 194 0.21 -3.02 9.42
CA THR A 194 -1.15 -3.19 9.91
C THR A 194 -2.04 -2.07 9.39
N LEU A 195 -3.27 -2.43 9.05
CA LEU A 195 -4.34 -1.48 8.79
C LEU A 195 -5.04 -1.19 10.12
N SER A 196 -5.01 0.05 10.60
CA SER A 196 -5.82 0.42 11.76
C SER A 196 -7.31 0.34 11.38
N ASN A 197 -8.15 -0.16 12.28
CA ASN A 197 -9.59 -0.10 12.09
C ASN A 197 -10.04 1.36 12.23
N LEU A 198 -10.43 1.97 11.11
CA LEU A 198 -10.90 3.36 11.05
C LEU A 198 -12.40 3.44 10.79
N LYS A 199 -13.12 2.31 10.95
CA LYS A 199 -14.56 2.29 10.83
C LYS A 199 -15.16 3.28 11.83
N PRO A 200 -16.05 4.18 11.40
CA PRO A 200 -16.82 4.99 12.31
C PRO A 200 -17.59 4.03 13.24
N ILE A 201 -17.29 4.08 14.54
CA ILE A 201 -18.16 3.44 15.53
C ILE A 201 -19.45 4.26 15.52
N ALA A 202 -20.60 3.60 15.35
CA ALA A 202 -21.92 4.25 15.33
C ALA A 202 -22.01 5.26 16.48
N THR A 203 -22.23 6.53 16.13
CA THR A 203 -21.93 7.64 17.02
C THR A 203 -22.90 7.70 18.19
N THR A 204 -22.36 7.69 19.41
CA THR A 204 -22.92 8.44 20.53
C THR A 204 -22.44 9.90 20.42
N GLY A 205 -23.18 10.73 19.67
CA GLY A 205 -23.13 12.20 19.77
C GLY A 205 -22.14 12.99 18.90
N GLN A 206 -22.34 14.31 18.81
CA GLN A 206 -21.40 15.26 18.20
C GLN A 206 -20.45 15.79 19.27
N LEU A 207 -19.13 15.81 18.99
CA LEU A 207 -18.12 16.37 19.88
C LEU A 207 -17.54 17.64 19.26
N LYS A 208 -17.68 18.79 19.94
CA LYS A 208 -17.01 20.02 19.54
C LYS A 208 -15.58 20.00 20.06
N VAL A 209 -14.62 20.08 19.14
CA VAL A 209 -13.20 20.16 19.45
C VAL A 209 -12.67 21.49 18.93
N THR A 210 -11.94 22.21 19.78
CA THR A 210 -11.19 23.42 19.41
C THR A 210 -9.73 23.04 19.30
N ILE A 211 -9.12 23.32 18.16
CA ILE A 211 -7.68 23.13 17.95
C ILE A 211 -7.07 24.52 17.85
N ASP A 212 -6.01 24.77 18.62
CA ASP A 212 -5.30 26.04 18.59
C ASP A 212 -3.78 25.80 18.49
N GLY A 213 -3.07 26.75 17.90
CA GLY A 213 -1.64 26.72 17.71
C GLY A 213 -1.00 28.00 18.23
N ALA A 214 0.08 27.87 19.00
CA ALA A 214 0.84 29.02 19.47
C ALA A 214 2.31 28.85 19.14
N CYS A 215 2.92 29.88 18.57
CA CYS A 215 4.36 29.93 18.35
C CYS A 215 4.98 31.07 19.13
N LYS A 216 6.13 30.79 19.74
CA LYS A 216 6.98 31.80 20.37
C LYS A 216 8.17 32.07 19.46
N ASN A 217 8.56 33.34 19.32
CA ASN A 217 9.62 33.83 18.44
C ASN A 217 9.34 33.47 16.97
N GLU A 218 8.14 33.79 16.51
CA GLU A 218 7.74 33.58 15.12
C GLU A 218 8.70 34.29 14.16
N GLY A 219 9.21 33.56 13.17
CA GLY A 219 10.16 34.08 12.18
C GLY A 219 11.63 33.95 12.55
N GLU A 220 11.95 33.56 13.79
CA GLU A 220 13.32 33.41 14.28
C GLU A 220 13.81 31.95 14.27
N GLU A 221 15.13 31.74 14.26
CA GLU A 221 15.76 30.40 14.26
C GLU A 221 15.44 29.57 15.53
N ASP A 222 15.06 30.24 16.61
CA ASP A 222 14.69 29.63 17.88
C ASP A 222 13.16 29.50 18.09
N ALA A 223 12.38 29.66 17.01
CA ALA A 223 10.93 29.51 17.02
C ALA A 223 10.49 28.19 17.68
N LYS A 224 9.47 28.29 18.54
CA LYS A 224 8.91 27.15 19.29
C LYS A 224 7.40 27.14 19.15
N ALA A 225 6.89 26.20 18.37
CA ALA A 225 5.46 26.02 18.17
C ALA A 225 4.86 24.94 19.09
N ARG A 226 3.60 25.10 19.45
CA ARG A 226 2.78 24.15 20.19
C ARG A 226 1.39 24.08 19.55
N ALA A 227 0.78 22.91 19.62
CA ALA A 227 -0.62 22.70 19.27
C ALA A 227 -1.39 22.24 20.51
N ALA A 228 -2.63 22.68 20.63
CA ALA A 228 -3.54 22.31 21.69
C ALA A 228 -4.84 21.76 21.10
N VAL A 229 -5.39 20.73 21.75
CA VAL A 229 -6.70 20.16 21.48
C VAL A 229 -7.53 20.34 22.74
N PHE A 230 -8.63 21.07 22.63
CA PHE A 230 -9.54 21.37 23.73
C PHE A 230 -10.96 20.94 23.38
N ILE A 231 -11.60 20.18 24.27
CA ILE A 231 -12.95 19.64 24.09
C ILE A 231 -13.91 20.38 25.04
N SER A 232 -13.68 20.25 26.34
CA SER A 232 -14.41 20.95 27.41
C SER A 232 -13.56 21.02 28.67
N ASN A 233 -13.97 21.81 29.66
CA ASN A 233 -13.19 21.95 30.88
C ASN A 233 -13.06 20.60 31.62
N GLY A 234 -11.84 20.20 31.97
CA GLY A 234 -11.57 18.92 32.65
C GLY A 234 -11.72 17.66 31.78
N HIS A 235 -11.95 17.76 30.47
CA HIS A 235 -12.06 16.59 29.61
C HIS A 235 -10.71 15.82 29.57
N PRO A 236 -10.70 14.49 29.79
CA PRO A 236 -9.46 13.71 29.91
C PRO A 236 -8.61 13.71 28.63
N ASP A 237 -9.23 13.91 27.47
CA ASP A 237 -8.55 14.00 26.17
C ASP A 237 -8.10 15.40 25.76
N ASN A 238 -8.26 16.41 26.64
CA ASN A 238 -7.60 17.70 26.42
C ASN A 238 -6.08 17.50 26.39
N ARG A 239 -5.41 17.98 25.33
CA ARG A 239 -3.98 17.74 25.12
C ARG A 239 -3.27 18.98 24.62
N VAL A 240 -2.02 19.12 25.03
CA VAL A 240 -1.08 20.11 24.48
C VAL A 240 0.18 19.38 24.06
N ALA A 241 0.58 19.56 22.80
CA ALA A 241 1.78 18.98 22.24
C ALA A 241 2.75 20.08 21.80
N LYS A 242 4.04 19.90 22.11
CA LYS A 242 5.09 20.69 21.46
C LYS A 242 5.23 20.18 20.03
N LEU A 243 5.23 21.10 19.06
CA LEU A 243 5.55 20.74 17.70
C LEU A 243 7.06 20.55 17.58
N PRO A 244 7.52 19.58 16.79
CA PRO A 244 8.94 19.35 16.61
C PRO A 244 9.60 20.58 15.98
N LYS A 245 10.83 20.89 16.39
CA LYS A 245 11.58 22.07 15.90
C LYS A 245 11.87 21.98 14.40
N TYR A 246 11.98 20.75 13.90
CA TYR A 246 12.20 20.43 12.50
C TYR A 246 11.20 19.35 12.08
N LEU A 247 10.70 19.45 10.86
CA LEU A 247 10.03 18.33 10.19
C LEU A 247 11.15 17.51 9.56
N ASP A 248 11.56 16.42 10.22
CA ASP A 248 12.53 15.47 9.68
C ASP A 248 12.01 14.72 8.44
#